data_AF-A0A1W9WGZ4-F1
#
_entry.id   AF-A0A1W9WGZ4-F1
#
_cell.length_a   1.000
_cell.length_b   1.000
_cell.length_c   1.000
_cell.angle_alpha   90.00
_cell.angle_beta   90.00
_cell.angle_gamma   90.00
#
_symmetry.space_group_name_H-M   'P 1'
#
loop_
_entity.id
_entity.type
_entity.pdbx_description
1 polymer ?
#
loop_
_entity_poly.entity_id
_entity_poly.type
_entity_poly.pdbx_seq_one_letter_code
_entity_poly.pdbx_strand_id
1 'polypeptide(L)'
;MSEVRILKTDARGRITLPLPFRKETLFEYVVEGQQLTLYPVQTVRKFPDMSDLPVAELSPEWEKEETAVNGDRRRGITAATPAEALKHLKE
;
A
#
# COMPACT_ATOMS: atom_id res chain seq x y z
N MET A 1 33.22 -11.65 5.57
CA MET A 1 32.70 -12.87 4.93
C MET A 1 31.27 -13.06 5.41
N SER A 2 30.28 -13.07 4.51
CA SER A 2 28.89 -13.35 4.87
C SER A 2 28.75 -14.83 5.26
N GLU A 3 28.21 -15.09 6.45
CA GLU A 3 28.01 -16.44 6.96
C GLU A 3 26.88 -17.14 6.18
N VAL A 4 27.21 -18.17 5.39
CA VAL A 4 26.20 -18.94 4.64
C VAL A 4 25.49 -19.89 5.61
N ARG A 5 24.20 -19.66 5.84
CA ARG A 5 23.35 -20.53 6.68
C ARG A 5 22.30 -21.22 5.85
N ILE A 6 22.27 -22.55 5.89
CA ILE A 6 21.20 -23.35 5.29
C ILE A 6 19.99 -23.31 6.23
N LEU A 7 18.86 -22.76 5.75
CA LEU A 7 17.62 -22.64 6.52
C LEU A 7 16.67 -23.78 6.14
N LYS A 8 16.09 -24.45 7.14
CA LYS A 8 15.03 -25.43 6.93
C LYS A 8 13.69 -24.73 6.74
N THR A 9 12.91 -25.20 5.77
CA THR A 9 11.52 -24.79 5.55
C THR A 9 10.56 -25.73 6.28
N ASP A 10 9.41 -25.20 6.70
CA ASP A 10 8.29 -26.02 7.15
C ASP A 10 7.46 -26.57 5.97
N ALA A 11 6.43 -27.35 6.26
CA ALA A 11 5.55 -27.94 5.24
C ALA A 11 4.80 -26.90 4.36
N ARG A 12 4.83 -25.62 4.71
CA ARG A 12 4.24 -24.51 3.96
C ARG A 12 5.30 -23.63 3.30
N GLY A 13 6.57 -24.05 3.31
CA GLY A 13 7.67 -23.28 2.72
C GLY A 13 8.14 -22.09 3.56
N ARG A 14 7.71 -21.97 4.82
CA ARG A 14 8.12 -20.86 5.70
C ARG A 14 9.47 -21.15 6.32
N ILE A 15 10.31 -20.12 6.44
CA ILE A 15 11.61 -20.19 7.12
C ILE A 15 11.53 -19.55 8.51
N THR A 16 12.28 -20.10 9.47
CA THR A 16 12.53 -19.39 10.73
C THR A 16 13.64 -18.37 10.50
N LEU A 17 13.35 -17.10 10.74
CA LEU A 17 14.32 -16.03 10.51
C LEU A 17 15.55 -16.14 11.44
N PRO A 18 16.76 -15.83 10.93
CA PRO A 18 17.96 -15.71 11.73
C PRO A 18 17.80 -14.65 12.83
N LEU A 19 18.50 -14.82 13.95
CA LEU A 19 18.40 -13.94 15.14
C LEU A 19 18.46 -12.44 14.82
N PRO A 20 19.33 -11.94 13.91
CA PRO A 20 19.36 -10.52 13.55
C PRO A 20 18.03 -10.00 12.99
N PHE A 21 17.30 -10.83 12.24
CA PHE A 21 16.04 -10.47 11.58
C PHE A 21 14.81 -10.74 12.43
N ARG A 22 14.93 -11.43 13.57
CA ARG A 22 13.78 -11.71 14.45
C ARG A 22 13.20 -10.47 15.11
N LYS A 23 14.02 -9.42 15.25
CA LYS A 23 13.61 -8.13 15.85
C LYS A 23 13.15 -7.13 14.78
N GLU A 24 13.36 -7.42 13.51
CA GLU A 24 13.00 -6.53 12.41
C GLU A 24 11.52 -6.74 12.03
N THR A 25 10.76 -5.64 11.99
CA THR A 25 9.33 -5.67 11.61
C THR A 25 9.14 -5.94 10.12
N LEU A 26 10.08 -5.50 9.28
CA LEU A 26 10.07 -5.60 7.83
C LEU A 26 11.50 -5.85 7.33
N PHE A 27 11.64 -6.71 6.33
CA PHE A 27 12.90 -6.98 5.65
C PHE A 27 12.60 -7.29 4.18
N GLU A 28 13.53 -6.95 3.30
CA GLU A 28 13.48 -7.30 1.89
C GLU A 28 14.26 -8.58 1.65
N TYR A 29 13.92 -9.32 0.60
CA TYR A 29 14.67 -10.50 0.20
C TYR A 29 14.88 -10.55 -1.30
N VAL A 30 16.01 -11.11 -1.71
CA VAL A 30 16.35 -11.40 -3.10
C VAL A 30 16.72 -12.87 -3.22
N VAL A 31 16.26 -13.52 -4.28
CA VAL A 31 16.58 -14.91 -4.61
C VAL A 31 17.51 -14.94 -5.82
N GLU A 32 18.72 -15.44 -5.63
CA GLU A 32 19.73 -15.64 -6.67
C GLU A 32 20.09 -17.13 -6.74
N GLY A 33 19.49 -17.84 -7.69
CA GLY A 33 19.67 -19.29 -7.81
C GLY A 33 19.13 -20.04 -6.58
N GLN A 34 20.03 -20.69 -5.82
CA GLN A 34 19.70 -21.39 -4.56
C GLN A 34 19.98 -20.54 -3.31
N GLN A 35 20.40 -19.28 -3.48
CA GLN A 35 20.74 -18.39 -2.39
C GLN A 35 19.61 -17.41 -2.13
N LEU A 36 19.21 -17.31 -0.86
CA LEU A 36 18.29 -16.30 -0.36
C LEU A 36 19.09 -15.25 0.42
N THR A 37 19.05 -14.00 -0.03
CA THR A 37 19.69 -12.87 0.66
C THR A 37 18.62 -12.01 1.31
N LEU A 38 18.77 -11.74 2.61
CA LEU A 38 17.85 -10.90 3.40
C LEU A 38 18.49 -9.53 3.64
N TYR A 39 17.75 -8.46 3.41
CA TYR A 39 18.16 -7.08 3.65
C TYR A 39 17.30 -6.46 4.76
N PRO A 40 17.90 -5.88 5.81
CA PRO A 40 17.13 -5.12 6.78
C PRO A 40 16.55 -3.88 6.09
N VAL A 41 15.25 -3.64 6.22
CA VAL A 41 14.62 -2.43 5.66
C VAL A 41 15.07 -1.24 6.49
N GLN A 42 16.04 -0.48 5.98
CA GLN A 42 16.58 0.67 6.71
C GLN A 42 15.62 1.88 6.71
N THR A 43 14.66 1.94 5.79
CA THR A 43 13.70 3.04 5.73
C THR A 43 12.50 2.63 4.91
N VAL A 44 11.34 2.48 5.54
CA VAL A 44 10.09 2.73 4.84
C VAL A 44 10.06 4.25 4.62
N ARG A 45 10.51 4.74 3.45
CA ARG A 45 10.00 6.03 2.99
C ARG A 45 8.51 5.80 2.78
N LYS A 46 7.69 6.20 3.76
CA LYS A 46 6.22 6.16 3.69
C LYS A 46 5.68 6.83 2.42
N PHE A 47 6.50 7.69 1.81
CA PHE A 47 6.27 8.30 0.52
C PHE A 47 7.55 8.13 -0.31
N PRO A 48 7.54 7.32 -1.38
CA PRO A 48 8.61 7.37 -2.38
C PRO A 48 8.75 8.82 -2.86
N ASP A 49 9.98 9.20 -3.22
CA ASP A 49 10.21 10.51 -3.81
C ASP A 49 9.53 10.55 -5.18
N MET A 50 8.37 11.20 -5.26
CA MET A 50 7.58 11.28 -6.49
C MET A 50 8.02 12.46 -7.36
N SER A 51 9.10 13.15 -7.00
CA SER A 51 9.60 14.34 -7.71
C SER A 51 10.02 14.04 -9.15
N ASP A 52 10.45 12.80 -9.41
CA ASP A 52 10.90 12.34 -10.74
C ASP A 52 9.77 11.73 -11.59
N LEU A 53 8.58 11.56 -11.01
CA LEU A 53 7.44 11.10 -11.78
C LEU A 53 6.84 12.26 -12.55
N PRO A 54 6.51 12.06 -13.84
CA PRO A 54 5.78 13.07 -14.57
C PRO A 54 4.46 13.30 -13.84
N VAL A 55 4.21 14.54 -13.42
CA VAL A 55 2.88 14.97 -13.02
C VAL A 55 2.01 14.72 -14.25
N ALA A 56 1.18 13.69 -14.20
CA ALA A 56 0.21 13.48 -15.25
C ALA A 56 -0.67 14.74 -15.26
N GLU A 57 -0.58 15.54 -16.31
CA GLU A 57 -1.52 16.63 -16.55
C GLU A 57 -2.89 15.97 -16.72
N LEU A 58 -3.67 16.02 -15.65
CA LEU A 58 -5.04 15.53 -15.67
C LEU A 58 -5.83 16.44 -16.60
N SER A 59 -6.82 15.87 -17.29
CA SER A 59 -7.66 16.71 -18.14
C SER A 59 -8.36 17.77 -17.26
N PRO A 60 -8.53 19.01 -17.74
CA PRO A 60 -9.24 20.05 -16.99
C PRO A 60 -10.68 19.66 -16.61
N GLU A 61 -11.27 18.69 -17.32
CA GLU A 61 -12.58 18.12 -17.00
C GLU A 61 -12.52 17.24 -15.75
N TRP A 62 -11.49 16.40 -15.65
CA TRP A 62 -11.29 15.51 -14.49
C TRP A 62 -10.98 16.32 -13.23
N GLU A 63 -10.14 17.35 -13.32
CA GLU A 63 -9.84 18.23 -12.19
C GLU A 63 -11.08 18.94 -11.64
N LYS A 64 -11.99 19.35 -12.54
CA LYS A 64 -13.26 19.99 -12.17
C LYS A 64 -14.20 19.01 -11.48
N GLU A 65 -14.31 17.78 -11.99
CA GLU A 65 -15.12 16.73 -11.40
C GLU A 65 -14.61 16.34 -10.01
N GLU A 66 -13.31 16.09 -9.88
CA GLU A 66 -12.66 15.73 -8.62
C GLU A 66 -12.81 16.83 -7.57
N THR A 67 -12.64 18.10 -7.98
CA THR A 67 -12.85 19.25 -7.09
C THR A 67 -14.31 19.38 -6.65
N ALA A 68 -15.26 19.10 -7.54
CA ALA A 68 -16.69 19.15 -7.22
C ALA A 68 -17.10 18.05 -6.24
N VAL A 69 -16.54 16.84 -6.38
CA VAL A 69 -16.79 15.71 -5.48
C VAL A 69 -16.14 15.93 -4.12
N ASN A 70 -14.85 16.27 -4.08
CA ASN A 70 -14.12 16.43 -2.81
C ASN A 70 -14.48 17.73 -2.07
N GLY A 71 -14.94 18.74 -2.79
CA GLY A 71 -15.48 19.97 -2.24
C GLY A 71 -16.93 19.86 -1.78
N ASP A 72 -17.60 18.72 -2.02
CA ASP A 72 -19.00 18.54 -1.66
C ASP A 72 -19.17 18.53 -0.13
N ARG A 73 -19.84 19.58 0.36
CA ARG A 73 -20.17 19.75 1.79
C ARG A 73 -21.61 19.37 2.10
N ARG A 74 -22.34 18.77 1.15
CA ARG A 74 -23.71 18.29 1.40
C ARG A 74 -23.68 17.26 2.51
N ARG A 75 -24.66 17.37 3.42
CA ARG A 75 -24.79 16.41 4.51
C ARG A 75 -25.25 15.07 3.93
N GLY A 76 -24.62 13.98 4.37
CA GLY A 76 -25.06 12.64 4.00
C GLY A 76 -26.52 12.42 4.37
N ILE A 77 -27.28 11.86 3.45
CA ILE A 77 -28.68 11.48 3.68
C ILE A 77 -28.68 10.09 4.31
N THR A 78 -29.29 9.95 5.48
CA THR A 78 -29.53 8.63 6.09
C THR A 78 -30.92 8.16 5.69
N ALA A 79 -31.02 7.04 4.98
CA ALA A 79 -32.29 6.45 4.58
C ALA A 79 -32.22 4.92 4.71
N ALA A 80 -33.35 4.28 5.03
CA ALA A 80 -33.41 2.83 5.16
C ALA A 80 -33.54 2.12 3.80
N THR A 81 -34.00 2.83 2.77
CA THR A 81 -34.15 2.31 1.41
C THR A 81 -33.73 3.31 0.32
N PRO A 82 -33.35 2.84 -0.89
CA PRO A 82 -33.01 3.72 -2.00
C PRO A 82 -34.16 4.65 -2.43
N ALA A 83 -35.41 4.18 -2.35
CA ALA A 83 -36.59 4.97 -2.70
C ALA A 83 -36.82 6.15 -1.72
N GLU A 84 -36.49 5.97 -0.44
CA GLU A 84 -36.52 7.04 0.56
C GLU A 84 -35.37 8.02 0.35
N ALA A 85 -34.16 7.54 0.06
CA ALA A 85 -33.01 8.40 -0.26
C ALA A 85 -33.31 9.34 -1.46
N LEU A 86 -33.99 8.83 -2.49
CA LEU A 86 -34.38 9.61 -3.67
C LEU A 86 -35.40 10.72 -3.36
N LYS A 87 -36.22 10.60 -2.31
CA LYS A 87 -37.14 11.67 -1.90
C LYS A 87 -36.38 12.86 -1.31
N HIS A 88 -35.35 12.60 -0.52
CA HIS A 88 -34.48 13.61 0.09
C HIS A 88 -33.54 14.31 -0.90
N LEU A 89 -33.44 13.80 -2.14
CA LEU A 89 -32.63 14.37 -3.21
C LEU A 89 -33.40 15.39 -4.08
N LYS A 90 -34.73 15.50 -3.88
CA LYS A 90 -35.63 16.37 -4.66
C LYS A 90 -36.05 17.66 -3.93
N GLU A 91 -35.61 17.86 -2.70
CA GLU A 91 -35.72 19.12 -1.93
C GLU A 91 -34.43 19.93 -2.03
#